data_AF-A0A952GJM8-F1
#
_entry.id   AF-A0A952GJM8-F1
#
_cell.length_a   1.000
_cell.length_b   1.000
_cell.length_c   1.000
_cell.angle_alpha   90.00
_cell.angle_beta   90.00
_cell.angle_gamma   90.00
#
_symmetry.space_group_name_H-M   'P 1'
#
loop_
_entity.id
_entity.type
_entity.pdbx_description
1 polymer ?
#
loop_
_entity_poly.entity_id
_entity_poly.type
_entity_poly.pdbx_seq_one_letter_code
_entity_poly.pdbx_strand_id
1 'polypeptide(L)'
;AVMLWNYHDEEKSAPSSPVIVKVIGLPKSAPRLLMTHYRIDDTHSNAYAVWKAMGSPQKPSTQQLAELKAKDGLGLLESPRWMTAEGGTVTIATDMPRHAVSLIHLSW
;
A
#
# COMPACT_ATOMS: atom_id res chain seq x y z
N ALA A 1 -1.60 9.47 -10.44
CA ALA A 1 -1.49 8.30 -9.53
C ALA A 1 -0.73 7.19 -10.25
N VAL A 2 -0.09 6.28 -9.50
CA VAL A 2 0.60 5.09 -10.02
C VAL A 2 0.15 3.87 -9.22
N MET A 3 -0.29 2.81 -9.90
CA MET A 3 -0.64 1.53 -9.27
C MET A 3 0.43 0.49 -9.59
N LEU A 4 0.85 -0.27 -8.58
CA LEU A 4 1.83 -1.34 -8.69
C LEU A 4 1.21 -2.65 -8.18
N TRP A 5 1.56 -3.77 -8.79
CA TRP A 5 1.25 -5.09 -8.26
C TRP A 5 2.45 -6.03 -8.42
N ASN A 6 2.67 -6.91 -7.44
CA ASN A 6 3.66 -7.99 -7.53
C ASN A 6 2.94 -9.33 -7.56
N TYR A 7 2.51 -9.75 -8.75
CA TYR A 7 1.68 -10.93 -8.95
C TYR A 7 2.51 -12.21 -9.04
N HIS A 8 1.97 -13.30 -8.49
CA HIS A 8 2.36 -14.67 -8.77
C HIS A 8 1.10 -15.55 -8.70
N ASP A 9 1.09 -16.67 -9.41
CA ASP A 9 0.00 -17.66 -9.42
C ASP A 9 0.05 -18.64 -8.23
N GLU A 10 1.20 -18.78 -7.57
CA GLU A 10 1.39 -19.72 -6.46
C GLU A 10 1.22 -19.04 -5.10
N GLU A 11 0.43 -19.63 -4.22
CA GLU A 11 0.31 -19.22 -2.82
C GLU A 11 1.49 -19.73 -1.97
N LYS A 12 2.71 -19.31 -2.33
CA LYS A 12 3.94 -19.59 -1.58
C LYS A 12 4.62 -18.29 -1.18
N SER A 13 5.20 -18.27 0.01
CA SER A 13 6.01 -17.15 0.48
C SER A 13 7.23 -16.94 -0.43
N ALA A 14 7.58 -15.68 -0.65
CA ALA A 14 8.80 -15.28 -1.34
C ALA A 14 9.30 -13.96 -0.79
N PRO A 15 10.59 -13.63 -0.99
CA PRO A 15 11.13 -12.32 -0.64
C PRO A 15 10.36 -11.19 -1.34
N SER A 16 10.31 -10.03 -0.68
CA SER A 16 9.82 -8.80 -1.30
C SER A 16 10.72 -8.37 -2.45
N SER A 17 10.11 -7.80 -3.49
CA SER A 17 10.82 -7.21 -4.62
C SER A 17 11.07 -5.72 -4.35
N PRO A 18 12.32 -5.25 -4.30
CA PRO A 18 12.61 -3.82 -4.21
C PRO A 18 12.27 -3.12 -5.54
N VAL A 19 11.53 -2.01 -5.48
CA VAL A 19 11.08 -1.26 -6.65
C VAL A 19 11.43 0.22 -6.50
N ILE A 20 11.90 0.81 -7.61
CA ILE A 20 12.09 2.26 -7.73
C ILE A 20 11.09 2.78 -8.77
N VAL A 21 10.20 3.68 -8.33
CA VAL A 21 9.24 4.38 -9.18
C VAL A 21 9.75 5.78 -9.44
N LYS A 22 10.03 6.10 -10.71
CA LYS A 22 10.39 7.44 -11.14
C LYS A 22 9.21 8.08 -11.88
N VAL A 23 8.66 9.14 -11.31
CA VAL A 23 7.59 9.93 -11.94
C VAL A 23 8.21 11.21 -12.48
N ILE A 24 8.08 11.41 -13.79
CA ILE A 24 8.63 12.57 -14.52
C ILE A 24 7.50 13.43 -15.11
N GLY A 25 7.82 14.68 -15.45
CA GLY A 25 6.86 15.59 -16.08
C GLY A 25 5.91 16.28 -15.10
N LEU A 26 6.26 16.32 -13.82
CA LEU A 26 5.48 17.03 -12.80
C LEU A 26 5.60 18.55 -13.00
N PRO A 27 4.53 19.33 -12.72
CA PRO A 27 4.56 20.78 -12.92
C PRO A 27 5.68 21.46 -12.14
N LYS A 28 6.55 22.20 -12.84
CA LYS A 28 7.69 22.91 -12.21
C LYS A 28 7.24 24.02 -11.24
N SER A 29 6.01 24.51 -11.39
CA SER A 29 5.38 25.48 -10.48
C SER A 29 4.97 24.88 -9.14
N ALA A 30 4.92 23.54 -9.03
CA ALA A 30 4.52 22.83 -7.82
C ALA A 30 5.68 21.94 -7.32
N PRO A 31 6.73 22.54 -6.73
CA PRO A 31 7.91 21.81 -6.30
C PRO A 31 7.63 20.92 -5.09
N ARG A 32 6.57 21.17 -4.33
CA ARG A 32 6.16 20.36 -3.19
C ARG A 32 4.89 19.58 -3.51
N LEU A 33 4.93 18.28 -3.26
CA LEU A 33 3.84 17.35 -3.51
C LEU A 33 3.58 16.56 -2.23
N LEU A 34 2.32 16.28 -1.91
CA LEU A 34 1.98 15.30 -0.88
C LEU A 34 1.89 13.92 -1.51
N MET A 35 2.66 12.97 -0.97
CA MET A 35 2.58 11.57 -1.35
C MET A 35 1.72 10.82 -0.33
N THR A 36 0.73 10.08 -0.84
CA THR A 36 -0.08 9.13 -0.08
C THR A 36 0.10 7.75 -0.68
N HIS A 37 0.43 6.76 0.14
CA HIS A 37 0.75 5.41 -0.33
C HIS A 37 -0.16 4.40 0.35
N TYR A 38 -1.05 3.79 -0.43
CA TYR A 38 -1.93 2.71 0.02
C TYR A 38 -1.35 1.34 -0.33
N ARG A 39 -1.67 0.33 0.48
CA ARG A 39 -1.19 -1.03 0.29
C ARG A 39 -2.26 -2.07 0.68
N ILE A 40 -2.40 -3.07 -0.17
CA ILE A 40 -3.01 -4.36 0.15
C ILE A 40 -1.88 -5.40 0.11
N ASP A 41 -1.61 -6.05 1.25
CA ASP A 41 -0.67 -7.18 1.38
C ASP A 41 -1.01 -8.02 2.64
N ASP A 42 -0.09 -8.86 3.11
CA ASP A 42 -0.32 -9.70 4.29
C ASP A 42 -0.52 -8.90 5.59
N THR A 43 -0.05 -7.65 5.65
CA THR A 43 -0.07 -6.83 6.87
C THR A 43 -0.93 -5.56 6.74
N HIS A 44 -1.34 -5.17 5.54
CA HIS A 44 -2.16 -3.99 5.26
C HIS A 44 -3.42 -4.34 4.47
N SER A 45 -4.55 -3.70 4.83
CA SER A 45 -5.85 -3.85 4.13
C SER A 45 -6.30 -5.29 3.92
N ASN A 46 -6.04 -6.15 4.91
CA ASN A 46 -6.29 -7.57 4.82
C ASN A 46 -7.06 -8.07 6.03
N ALA A 47 -8.37 -7.80 6.03
CA ALA A 47 -9.28 -8.33 7.05
C ALA A 47 -9.26 -9.87 7.10
N TYR A 48 -8.96 -10.55 5.99
CA TYR A 48 -8.86 -12.01 5.95
C TYR A 48 -7.68 -12.54 6.78
N ALA A 49 -6.50 -11.92 6.70
CA ALA A 49 -5.35 -12.28 7.53
C ALA A 49 -5.68 -12.12 9.03
N VAL A 50 -6.40 -11.06 9.39
CA VAL A 50 -6.87 -10.84 10.77
C VAL A 50 -7.89 -11.90 11.18
N TRP A 51 -8.86 -12.23 10.34
CA TRP A 51 -9.83 -13.30 10.59
C TRP A 51 -9.14 -14.66 10.79
N LYS A 52 -8.13 -14.98 9.98
CA LYS A 52 -7.30 -16.18 10.17
C LYS A 52 -6.60 -16.17 11.52
N ALA A 53 -6.00 -15.04 11.91
CA ALA A 53 -5.31 -14.89 13.20
C ALA A 53 -6.26 -15.00 14.40
N MET A 54 -7.55 -14.68 14.24
CA MET A 54 -8.60 -14.89 15.25
C MET A 54 -9.00 -16.36 15.43
N GLY A 55 -8.38 -17.31 14.73
CA GLY A 55 -8.76 -18.71 14.73
C GLY A 55 -9.89 -19.04 13.75
N SER A 56 -10.10 -18.20 12.73
CA SER A 56 -11.09 -18.42 11.67
C SER A 56 -12.53 -18.69 12.18
N PRO A 57 -13.06 -17.87 13.13
CA PRO A 57 -14.35 -18.15 13.73
C PRO A 57 -15.47 -18.07 12.67
N GLN A 58 -16.36 -19.07 12.67
CA GLN A 58 -17.54 -19.09 11.79
C GLN A 58 -18.52 -17.95 12.13
N LYS A 59 -18.59 -17.57 13.42
CA LYS A 59 -19.42 -16.47 13.94
C LYS A 59 -18.54 -15.55 14.77
N PRO A 60 -17.91 -14.52 14.18
CA PRO A 60 -17.12 -13.56 14.92
C PRO A 60 -17.96 -12.87 16.01
N SER A 61 -17.37 -12.61 17.17
CA SER A 61 -17.98 -11.77 18.20
C SER A 61 -18.13 -10.33 17.70
N THR A 62 -18.91 -9.51 18.42
CA THR A 62 -19.04 -8.08 18.11
C THR A 62 -17.68 -7.37 18.09
N GLN A 63 -16.78 -7.72 19.00
CA GLN A 63 -15.43 -7.16 19.04
C GLN A 63 -14.61 -7.60 17.83
N GLN A 64 -14.62 -8.89 17.51
CA GLN A 64 -13.91 -9.41 16.33
C GLN A 64 -14.44 -8.77 15.04
N LEU A 65 -15.74 -8.57 14.92
CA LEU A 65 -16.33 -7.90 13.77
C LEU A 65 -15.87 -6.44 13.64
N ALA A 66 -15.71 -5.72 14.76
CA ALA A 66 -15.19 -4.37 14.76
C ALA A 66 -13.71 -4.33 14.30
N GLU A 67 -12.90 -5.28 14.75
CA GLU A 67 -11.50 -5.43 14.33
C GLU A 67 -11.37 -5.77 12.84
N LEU A 68 -12.24 -6.64 12.31
CA LEU A 68 -12.29 -6.95 10.88
C LEU A 68 -12.67 -5.72 10.05
N LYS A 69 -13.69 -4.97 10.47
CA LYS A 69 -14.12 -3.73 9.80
C LYS A 69 -13.03 -2.65 9.82
N ALA A 70 -12.25 -2.56 10.88
CA ALA A 70 -11.10 -1.66 10.93
C ALA A 70 -10.01 -1.98 9.87
N LYS A 71 -10.10 -3.15 9.23
CA LYS A 71 -9.16 -3.63 8.20
C LYS A 71 -9.83 -3.93 6.86
N ASP A 72 -11.12 -3.62 6.68
CA ASP A 72 -11.87 -3.86 5.44
C ASP A 72 -11.62 -2.81 4.35
N GLY A 73 -11.03 -1.67 4.72
CA GLY A 73 -10.74 -0.56 3.82
C GLY A 73 -9.27 -0.45 3.39
N LEU A 74 -9.00 0.55 2.55
CA LEU A 74 -7.65 0.89 2.10
C LEU A 74 -6.86 1.58 3.22
N GLY A 75 -5.79 0.93 3.66
CA GLY A 75 -4.84 1.36 4.66
C GLY A 75 -3.62 1.97 4.01
N LEU A 76 -3.04 2.93 4.72
CA LEU A 76 -1.78 3.54 4.34
C LEU A 76 -0.63 2.59 4.67
N LEU A 77 0.33 2.47 3.75
CA LEU A 77 1.60 1.78 3.98
C LEU A 77 2.49 2.57 4.93
N GLU A 78 2.53 3.89 4.73
CA GLU A 78 3.28 4.84 5.52
C GLU A 78 2.47 6.12 5.71
N SER A 79 2.81 6.90 6.74
CA SER A 79 2.25 8.23 6.92
C SER A 79 2.45 9.06 5.65
N PRO A 80 1.44 9.84 5.20
CA PRO A 80 1.61 10.69 4.03
C PRO A 80 2.76 11.66 4.28
N ARG A 81 3.61 11.83 3.27
CA ARG A 81 4.83 12.65 3.41
C ARG A 81 4.98 13.61 2.25
N TRP A 82 5.46 14.80 2.57
CA TRP A 82 5.81 15.79 1.56
C TRP A 82 7.08 15.38 0.82
N MET A 83 7.05 15.53 -0.49
CA MET A 83 8.17 15.29 -1.38
C MET A 83 8.50 16.56 -2.16
N THR A 84 9.78 16.74 -2.48
CA THR A 84 10.22 17.81 -3.37
C THR A 84 10.46 17.22 -4.76
N ALA A 85 9.84 17.81 -5.79
CA ALA A 85 10.08 17.47 -7.17
C ALA A 85 11.32 18.21 -7.70
N GLU A 86 12.39 17.47 -7.98
CA GLU A 86 13.60 18.00 -8.57
C GLU A 86 13.48 18.00 -10.09
N GLY A 87 13.42 19.18 -10.71
CA GLY A 87 13.29 19.29 -12.17
C GLY A 87 12.01 18.67 -12.73
N GLY A 88 10.92 18.62 -11.95
CA GLY A 88 9.67 17.95 -12.32
C GLY A 88 9.73 16.42 -12.19
N THR A 89 10.65 15.90 -11.36
CA THR A 89 10.81 14.47 -11.11
C THR A 89 10.72 14.16 -9.62
N VAL A 90 10.06 13.05 -9.27
CA VAL A 90 10.23 12.40 -7.97
C VAL A 90 10.62 10.94 -8.13
N THR A 91 11.40 10.44 -7.18
CA THR A 91 11.81 9.04 -7.09
C THR A 91 11.28 8.47 -5.78
N ILE A 92 10.58 7.34 -5.87
CA ILE A 92 9.95 6.67 -4.74
C ILE A 92 10.48 5.25 -4.70
N ALA A 93 11.17 4.89 -3.61
CA ALA A 93 11.59 3.52 -3.34
C ALA A 93 10.52 2.85 -2.48
N THR A 94 10.17 1.61 -2.82
CA THR A 94 9.24 0.80 -2.04
C THR A 94 9.52 -0.69 -2.24
N ASP A 95 9.38 -1.47 -1.18
CA ASP A 95 9.35 -2.92 -1.28
C ASP A 95 7.93 -3.40 -1.63
N MET A 96 7.87 -4.33 -2.58
CA MET A 96 6.64 -4.99 -3.00
C MET A 96 6.70 -6.46 -2.58
N PRO A 97 6.09 -6.83 -1.43
CA PRO A 97 5.88 -8.24 -1.08
C PRO A 97 5.15 -8.98 -2.21
N ARG A 98 5.32 -10.30 -2.28
CA ARG A 98 4.53 -11.12 -3.19
C ARG A 98 3.03 -10.92 -2.93
N HIS A 99 2.24 -10.83 -3.99
CA HIS A 99 0.81 -10.53 -4.01
C HIS A 99 0.42 -9.14 -3.50
N ALA A 100 1.39 -8.26 -3.23
CA ALA A 100 1.09 -6.90 -2.83
C ALA A 100 0.54 -6.08 -3.99
N VAL A 101 -0.45 -5.23 -3.68
CA VAL A 101 -0.94 -4.16 -4.55
C VAL A 101 -0.70 -2.83 -3.85
N SER A 102 -0.08 -1.88 -4.54
CA SER A 102 0.16 -0.53 -4.05
C SER A 102 -0.48 0.52 -4.93
N LEU A 103 -1.01 1.57 -4.31
CA LEU A 103 -1.43 2.79 -4.98
C LEU A 103 -0.66 3.97 -4.40
N ILE A 104 0.14 4.61 -5.26
CA ILE A 104 0.84 5.85 -4.96
C ILE A 104 0.05 7.00 -5.55
N HIS A 105 -0.43 7.90 -4.69
CA HIS A 105 -1.11 9.13 -5.07
C HIS A 105 -0.19 10.32 -4.78
N LEU A 106 -0.04 11.20 -5.77
CA LEU A 106 0.72 12.44 -5.65
C LEU A 106 -0.28 13.59 -5.89
N SER A 107 -0.34 14.55 -4.97
CA SER A 107 -1.21 15.73 -5.07
C SER A 107 -0.42 17.01 -4.84
N TRP A 108 -0.76 18.07 -5.57
CA TRP A 108 -0.06 19.35 -5.60
C TRP A 108 -0.97 20.50 -6.02
#